data_AF-A0A6B2S2M9-F1
#
_entry.id   AF-A0A6B2S2M9-F1
#
_cell.length_a   1.000
_cell.length_b   1.000
_cell.length_c   1.000
_cell.angle_alpha   90.00
_cell.angle_beta   90.00
_cell.angle_gamma   90.00
#
_symmetry.space_group_name_H-M   'P 1'
#
loop_
_entity.id
_entity.type
_entity.pdbx_description
1 polymer ?
#
loop_
_entity_poly.entity_id
_entity_poly.type
_entity_poly.pdbx_seq_one_letter_code
_entity_poly.pdbx_strand_id
1 'polypeptide(L)'
;MRASLRPRTAPSGSRRGRRGRRSVPVLVLAAVSTVFAVTGCSQADAVCGGGEYPVLNVGSTGSACETKGHEPSKGYTRYPKGKVPEHVGDKWDTYWQTHTVDRNGKIIKAPKG
;
A
#
# COMPACT_ATOMS: atom_id res chain seq x y z
N MET A 1 -42.97 54.71 -61.57
CA MET A 1 -41.69 54.52 -62.31
C MET A 1 -41.00 53.28 -61.79
N ARG A 2 -40.51 52.45 -62.72
CA ARG A 2 -39.71 51.22 -62.59
C ARG A 2 -40.41 49.94 -62.07
N ALA A 3 -40.57 49.04 -63.04
CA ALA A 3 -41.03 47.67 -62.95
C ALA A 3 -39.99 46.74 -62.29
N SER A 4 -40.43 45.58 -61.77
CA SER A 4 -40.04 44.27 -62.34
C SER A 4 -40.60 43.08 -61.54
N LEU A 5 -41.43 42.30 -62.26
CA LEU A 5 -41.50 40.84 -62.39
C LEU A 5 -41.42 39.89 -61.17
N ARG A 6 -42.45 39.02 -61.12
CA ARG A 6 -42.61 37.83 -60.26
C ARG A 6 -41.61 36.72 -60.61
N PRO A 7 -41.46 35.74 -59.71
CA PRO A 7 -41.71 34.36 -60.10
C PRO A 7 -42.68 33.63 -59.15
N ARG A 8 -43.38 32.63 -59.70
CA ARG A 8 -44.23 31.65 -59.00
C ARG A 8 -43.38 30.51 -58.44
N THR A 9 -43.68 30.05 -57.24
CA THR A 9 -43.42 28.65 -56.85
C THR A 9 -44.43 28.18 -55.80
N ALA A 10 -45.14 27.10 -56.12
CA ALA A 10 -45.79 26.14 -55.22
C ALA A 10 -45.24 24.76 -55.67
N PRO A 11 -45.20 23.66 -54.87
CA PRO A 11 -46.19 23.25 -53.86
C PRO A 11 -45.60 22.72 -52.52
N SER A 12 -46.40 22.74 -51.44
CA SER A 12 -47.01 21.58 -50.73
C SER A 12 -46.12 20.36 -50.50
N GLY A 13 -45.89 20.00 -49.23
CA GLY A 13 -45.22 18.75 -48.89
C GLY A 13 -44.83 18.57 -47.42
N SER A 14 -45.84 18.40 -46.57
CA SER A 14 -45.84 17.69 -45.27
C SER A 14 -44.49 17.31 -44.61
N ARG A 15 -44.22 17.87 -43.43
CA ARG A 15 -43.54 17.10 -42.36
C ARG A 15 -44.48 16.96 -41.18
N ARG A 16 -44.97 15.73 -41.06
CA ARG A 16 -45.86 15.23 -40.01
C ARG A 16 -45.23 15.52 -38.65
N GLY A 17 -45.88 16.37 -37.87
CA GLY A 17 -45.57 16.58 -36.46
C GLY A 17 -45.79 15.28 -35.69
N ARG A 18 -44.70 14.59 -35.36
CA ARG A 18 -44.72 13.49 -34.40
C ARG A 18 -44.73 14.10 -33.00
N ARG A 19 -45.96 14.17 -32.47
CA ARG A 19 -46.39 14.05 -31.07
C ARG A 19 -45.29 14.19 -30.03
N GLY A 20 -45.47 15.21 -29.19
CA GLY A 20 -44.72 15.45 -27.98
C GLY A 20 -44.61 14.22 -27.09
N ARG A 21 -43.38 13.97 -26.67
CA ARG A 21 -43.06 13.31 -25.42
C ARG A 21 -42.35 14.36 -24.58
N ARG A 22 -43.06 14.90 -23.59
CA ARG A 22 -42.45 15.68 -22.51
C ARG A 22 -41.54 14.71 -21.75
N SER A 23 -40.24 14.78 -22.02
CA SER A 23 -39.24 13.99 -21.32
C SER A 23 -39.02 14.63 -19.95
N VAL A 24 -39.51 13.97 -18.90
CA VAL A 24 -39.15 14.30 -17.51
C VAL A 24 -37.69 13.84 -17.32
N PRO A 25 -36.76 14.70 -16.90
CA PRO A 25 -35.41 14.26 -16.61
C PRO A 25 -35.42 13.47 -15.29
N VAL A 26 -35.31 12.13 -15.39
CA VAL A 26 -35.03 11.27 -14.25
C VAL A 26 -33.54 11.44 -13.93
N LEU A 27 -33.25 12.12 -12.82
CA LEU A 27 -31.89 12.28 -12.30
C LEU A 27 -31.47 10.95 -11.66
N VAL A 28 -30.75 10.10 -12.41
CA VAL A 28 -30.18 8.86 -11.87
C VAL A 28 -28.90 9.21 -11.10
N LEU A 29 -28.95 9.06 -9.77
CA LEU A 29 -27.78 9.09 -8.89
C LEU A 29 -26.85 7.92 -9.26
N ALA A 30 -25.68 8.20 -9.81
CA ALA A 30 -24.60 7.23 -9.93
C ALA A 30 -23.69 7.36 -8.70
N ALA A 31 -23.97 6.57 -7.66
CA ALA A 31 -23.03 6.40 -6.54
C ALA A 31 -21.88 5.50 -6.99
N VAL A 32 -20.74 6.09 -7.32
CA VAL A 32 -19.50 5.34 -7.57
C VAL A 32 -18.93 4.95 -6.20
N SER A 33 -19.26 3.76 -5.73
CA SER A 33 -18.59 3.15 -4.59
C SER A 33 -17.19 2.71 -5.02
N THR A 34 -16.18 3.54 -4.77
CA THR A 34 -14.78 3.11 -4.84
C THR A 34 -14.55 2.11 -3.71
N VAL A 35 -14.67 0.82 -4.02
CA VAL A 35 -14.09 -0.23 -3.19
C VAL A 35 -12.59 -0.10 -3.35
N PHE A 36 -11.94 0.60 -2.42
CA PHE A 36 -10.50 0.46 -2.24
C PHE A 36 -10.27 -0.99 -1.85
N ALA A 37 -9.95 -1.84 -2.84
CA ALA A 37 -9.39 -3.14 -2.56
C ALA A 37 -8.12 -2.86 -1.76
N VAL A 38 -8.16 -3.12 -0.45
CA VAL A 38 -6.97 -3.14 0.39
C VAL A 38 -6.19 -4.38 -0.04
N THR A 39 -5.57 -4.30 -1.21
CA THR A 39 -4.48 -5.20 -1.58
C THR A 39 -3.41 -4.92 -0.54
N GLY A 40 -3.37 -5.72 0.52
CA GLY A 40 -2.22 -5.75 1.41
C GLY A 40 -0.99 -5.96 0.53
N CYS A 41 -0.21 -4.90 0.35
CA CYS A 41 1.06 -4.90 -0.35
C CYS A 41 1.96 -5.94 0.31
N SER A 42 1.96 -7.18 -0.18
CA SER A 42 2.87 -8.29 0.20
C SER A 42 3.58 -8.06 1.55
N GLN A 43 2.82 -8.29 2.62
CA GLN A 43 2.93 -7.69 3.96
C GLN A 43 4.03 -8.28 4.86
N ALA A 44 5.23 -8.58 4.33
CA ALA A 44 6.34 -8.93 5.20
C ALA A 44 6.93 -7.64 5.78
N ASP A 45 6.56 -7.30 7.02
CA ASP A 45 7.11 -6.15 7.71
C ASP A 45 8.62 -6.34 7.94
N ALA A 46 9.44 -5.38 7.54
CA ALA A 46 10.86 -5.40 7.86
C ALA A 46 11.07 -5.26 9.37
N VAL A 47 12.08 -5.94 9.93
CA VAL A 47 12.35 -5.87 11.38
C VAL A 47 12.77 -4.46 11.82
N CYS A 48 13.50 -3.74 10.97
CA CYS A 48 13.93 -2.37 11.22
C CYS A 48 13.72 -1.50 9.98
N GLY A 49 13.70 -0.18 10.17
CA GLY A 49 13.58 0.78 9.07
C GLY A 49 14.77 0.75 8.11
N GLY A 50 14.61 1.30 6.91
CA GLY A 50 15.63 1.25 5.85
C GLY A 50 16.99 1.89 6.21
N GLY A 51 17.03 2.82 7.16
CA GLY A 51 18.25 3.45 7.69
C GLY A 51 18.87 2.72 8.89
N GLU A 52 18.22 1.67 9.37
CA GLU A 52 18.57 0.99 10.62
C GLU A 52 18.98 -0.46 10.36
N TYR A 53 19.60 -1.08 11.35
CA TYR A 53 19.92 -2.49 11.34
C TYR A 53 19.52 -3.12 12.69
N PRO A 54 19.08 -4.39 12.68
CA PRO A 54 18.66 -5.05 13.91
C PRO A 54 19.89 -5.44 14.74
N VAL A 55 19.77 -5.31 16.06
CA VAL A 55 20.74 -5.76 17.05
C VAL A 55 20.09 -6.72 18.05
N LEU A 56 20.88 -7.65 18.57
CA LEU A 56 20.46 -8.72 19.47
C LEU A 56 20.85 -8.37 20.92
N ASN A 57 19.93 -8.56 21.87
CA ASN A 57 20.26 -8.42 23.29
C ASN A 57 21.21 -9.54 23.75
N VAL A 58 22.25 -9.20 24.51
CA VAL A 58 23.22 -10.17 25.03
C VAL A 58 22.68 -10.82 26.30
N GLY A 59 22.45 -12.13 26.25
CA GLY A 59 22.05 -12.95 27.40
C GLY A 59 20.54 -13.04 27.64
N SER A 60 19.72 -12.37 26.84
CA SER A 60 18.26 -12.50 26.84
C SER A 60 17.70 -12.50 25.43
N THR A 61 16.43 -12.86 25.27
CA THR A 61 15.70 -12.66 24.02
C THR A 61 15.40 -11.19 23.78
N GLY A 62 15.17 -10.85 22.52
CA GLY A 62 14.75 -9.51 22.11
C GLY A 62 15.81 -8.82 21.27
N SER A 63 15.34 -7.79 20.57
CA SER A 63 16.11 -7.04 19.59
C SER A 63 15.78 -5.55 19.69
N ALA A 64 16.65 -4.74 19.10
CA ALA A 64 16.42 -3.32 18.88
C ALA A 64 16.89 -2.94 17.49
N CYS A 65 16.56 -1.72 17.05
CA CYS A 65 17.02 -1.15 15.80
C CYS A 65 18.03 -0.04 16.10
N GLU A 66 19.16 -0.09 15.40
CA GLU A 66 20.25 0.88 15.54
C GLU A 66 20.58 1.51 14.19
N THR A 67 21.08 2.75 14.19
CA THR A 67 21.39 3.46 12.94
C THR A 67 22.59 2.83 12.23
N LYS A 68 22.47 2.53 10.92
CA LYS A 68 23.56 1.96 10.12
C LYS A 68 24.84 2.81 10.24
N GLY A 69 25.99 2.13 10.32
CA GLY A 69 27.30 2.77 10.48
C GLY A 69 27.72 3.05 11.92
N HIS A 70 26.81 2.93 12.89
CA HIS A 70 27.13 3.03 14.31
C HIS A 70 27.36 1.66 14.94
N GLU A 71 28.14 1.63 16.03
CA GLU A 71 28.31 0.44 16.87
C GLU A 71 27.05 0.20 17.71
N PRO A 72 26.66 -1.05 18.01
CA PRO A 72 25.51 -1.33 18.86
C PRO A 72 25.63 -0.67 20.24
N SER A 73 24.49 -0.23 20.80
CA SER A 73 24.44 0.26 22.17
C SER A 73 24.86 -0.81 23.19
N LYS A 74 25.32 -0.36 24.37
CA LYS A 74 25.75 -1.25 25.45
C LYS A 74 24.65 -2.27 25.81
N GLY A 75 25.03 -3.54 25.88
CA GLY A 75 24.10 -4.65 26.17
C GLY A 75 23.51 -5.30 24.93
N TYR A 76 23.75 -4.73 23.74
CA TYR A 76 23.40 -5.32 22.46
C TYR A 76 24.65 -5.72 21.68
N THR A 77 24.45 -6.58 20.70
CA THR A 77 25.49 -6.95 19.74
C THR A 77 24.90 -7.19 18.36
N ARG A 78 25.77 -7.22 17.34
CA ARG A 78 25.35 -7.59 15.98
C ARG A 78 24.99 -9.06 15.95
N TYR A 79 23.98 -9.39 15.15
CA TYR A 79 23.68 -10.79 14.85
C TYR A 79 24.88 -11.49 14.19
N PRO A 80 25.09 -12.79 14.48
CA PRO A 80 26.06 -13.59 13.75
C PRO A 80 25.81 -13.55 12.23
N LYS A 81 26.88 -13.61 11.44
CA LYS A 81 26.79 -13.54 9.99
C LYS A 81 25.84 -14.62 9.44
N GLY A 82 24.91 -14.20 8.58
CA GLY A 82 23.89 -15.08 7.99
C GLY A 82 22.77 -15.50 8.95
N LYS A 83 22.69 -14.90 10.14
CA LYS A 83 21.64 -15.12 11.15
C LYS A 83 20.90 -13.84 11.54
N VAL A 84 20.88 -12.88 10.62
CA VAL A 84 20.23 -11.58 10.79
C VAL A 84 18.76 -11.74 10.38
N PRO A 85 17.79 -11.31 11.20
CA PRO A 85 16.40 -11.25 10.79
C PRO A 85 16.17 -10.05 9.86
N GLU A 86 15.50 -10.29 8.75
CA GLU A 86 15.18 -9.29 7.73
C GLU A 86 13.72 -8.86 7.84
N HIS A 87 12.82 -9.83 8.04
CA HIS A 87 11.39 -9.60 8.16
C HIS A 87 10.82 -10.22 9.44
N VAL A 88 9.79 -9.60 9.99
CA VAL A 88 9.03 -10.13 11.13
C VAL A 88 8.45 -11.49 10.75
N GLY A 89 8.62 -12.48 11.62
CA GLY A 89 8.19 -13.86 11.40
C GLY A 89 9.09 -14.66 10.46
N ASP A 90 10.22 -14.10 9.99
CA ASP A 90 11.17 -14.90 9.24
C ASP A 90 11.87 -15.96 10.11
N LYS A 91 12.67 -16.80 9.43
CA LYS A 91 13.40 -17.90 10.09
C LYS A 91 14.24 -17.40 11.26
N TRP A 92 14.92 -16.27 11.11
CA TRP A 92 15.82 -15.76 12.12
C TRP A 92 15.07 -15.02 13.21
N ASP A 93 14.05 -14.25 12.88
CA ASP A 93 13.16 -13.60 13.85
C ASP A 93 12.59 -14.66 14.80
N THR A 94 12.04 -15.74 14.24
CA THR A 94 11.50 -16.86 15.03
C THR A 94 12.57 -17.60 15.83
N TYR A 95 13.76 -17.84 15.26
CA TYR A 95 14.85 -18.53 15.95
C TYR A 95 15.29 -17.80 17.23
N TRP A 96 15.38 -16.46 17.15
CA TRP A 96 15.84 -15.61 18.24
C TRP A 96 14.78 -15.38 19.32
N GLN A 97 13.53 -15.82 19.14
CA GLN A 97 12.53 -15.86 20.21
C GLN A 97 12.87 -16.86 21.32
N THR A 98 13.81 -17.79 21.09
CA THR A 98 14.22 -18.80 22.09
C THR A 98 15.74 -18.90 22.28
N HIS A 99 16.50 -18.14 21.51
CA HIS A 99 17.96 -18.13 21.53
C HIS A 99 18.49 -16.74 21.76
N THR A 100 19.74 -16.66 22.21
CA THR A 100 20.47 -15.42 22.38
C THR A 100 21.96 -15.71 22.23
N VAL A 101 22.80 -14.68 22.37
CA VAL A 101 24.25 -14.80 22.48
C VAL A 101 24.70 -14.48 23.90
N ASP A 102 25.65 -15.25 24.41
CA ASP A 102 26.27 -14.97 25.70
C ASP A 102 27.33 -13.85 25.60
N ARG A 103 27.94 -13.50 26.73
CA ARG A 103 29.00 -12.48 26.81
C ARG A 103 30.24 -12.79 25.97
N ASN A 104 30.42 -14.06 25.57
CA ASN A 104 31.53 -14.52 24.74
C ASN A 104 31.14 -14.60 23.26
N GLY A 105 29.92 -14.21 22.90
CA GLY A 105 29.39 -14.30 21.53
C GLY A 105 28.94 -15.70 21.14
N LYS A 106 28.83 -16.66 22.07
CA LYS A 106 28.32 -18.00 21.80
C LYS A 106 26.80 -17.99 21.77
N ILE A 107 26.22 -18.61 20.76
CA ILE A 107 24.77 -18.79 20.68
C ILE A 107 24.32 -19.83 21.71
N ILE A 108 23.39 -19.44 22.57
CA ILE A 108 22.81 -20.25 23.63
C ILE A 108 21.28 -20.19 23.57
N LYS A 109 20.60 -21.12 24.25
CA LYS A 109 19.18 -20.95 24.55
C LYS A 109 19.00 -19.79 25.53
N ALA A 110 17.99 -18.98 25.30
CA ALA A 110 17.69 -17.89 26.22
C ALA A 110 17.30 -18.44 27.60
N PRO A 111 17.74 -17.81 28.70
CA PRO A 111 17.25 -18.14 30.03
C PRO A 111 15.72 -18.02 30.09
N LYS A 112 15.08 -18.93 30.82
CA LYS A 112 13.67 -18.73 31.20
C LYS A 112 13.64 -17.58 32.21
N GLY A 113 12.82 -16.57 31.93
CA GLY A 113 12.56 -15.45 32.85
C GLY A 113 11.87 -15.90 34.12
#